data_AF-A0A1Q7LKQ4-F1
#
_entry.id   AF-A0A1Q7LKQ4-F1
#
_cell.length_a   1.000
_cell.length_b   1.000
_cell.length_c   1.000
_cell.angle_alpha   90.00
_cell.angle_beta   90.00
_cell.angle_gamma   90.00
#
_symmetry.space_group_name_H-M   'P 1'
#
loop_
_entity.id
_entity.type
_entity.pdbx_description
1 polymer ?
#
loop_
_entity_poly.entity_id
_entity_poly.type
_entity_poly.pdbx_seq_one_letter_code
_entity_poly.pdbx_strand_id
1 'polypeptide(L)'
;MWRDALAAARLRMPNYCLECGGNLTYDSAIKQYACKSCGLTFTSQDLLQGRERMLQGQESADEEKKRRHKEYLKWWLSDKKS
;
A
#
# COMPACT_ATOMS: atom_id res chain seq x y z
N MET A 1 -18.15 -2.22 -12.88
CA MET A 1 -18.66 -1.29 -11.85
C MET A 1 -18.35 -1.74 -10.40
N TRP A 2 -17.30 -2.55 -10.16
CA TRP A 2 -16.81 -2.89 -8.80
C TRP A 2 -15.37 -2.41 -8.55
N ARG A 3 -14.67 -1.90 -9.57
CA ARG A 3 -13.28 -1.39 -9.46
C ARG A 3 -13.23 -0.01 -8.83
N ASP A 4 -14.28 0.79 -8.99
CA ASP A 4 -14.34 2.19 -8.55
C ASP A 4 -14.62 2.33 -7.05
N ALA A 5 -15.36 1.38 -6.45
CA ALA A 5 -15.63 1.35 -5.01
C ALA A 5 -14.36 1.05 -4.17
N LEU A 6 -13.45 0.22 -4.69
CA LEU A 6 -12.14 -0.05 -4.07
C LEU A 6 -11.18 1.16 -4.19
N ALA A 7 -11.31 1.96 -5.25
CA ALA A 7 -10.59 3.23 -5.38
C ALA A 7 -11.12 4.31 -4.41
N ALA A 8 -12.43 4.36 -4.18
CA ALA A 8 -13.03 5.30 -3.24
C ALA A 8 -12.74 4.98 -1.76
N ALA A 9 -12.70 3.69 -1.38
CA ALA A 9 -12.31 3.29 -0.02
C ALA A 9 -10.82 3.59 0.31
N ARG A 10 -9.97 3.80 -0.70
CA ARG A 10 -8.57 4.24 -0.55
C ARG A 10 -8.41 5.73 -0.21
N LEU A 11 -9.45 6.55 -0.30
CA LEU A 11 -9.37 8.02 -0.13
C LEU A 11 -9.49 8.51 1.32
N ARG A 12 -9.80 7.65 2.28
CA ARG A 12 -9.68 7.98 3.72
C ARG A 12 -8.46 7.27 4.31
N MET A 13 -7.29 7.58 3.76
CA MET A 13 -6.02 7.00 4.16
C MET A 13 -5.64 7.50 5.57
N PRO A 14 -5.54 6.63 6.59
CA PRO A 14 -5.25 7.08 7.94
C PRO A 14 -3.88 7.77 8.04
N ASN A 15 -3.76 8.80 8.89
CA ASN A 15 -2.53 9.57 9.09
C ASN A 15 -1.58 8.84 10.06
N TYR A 16 -1.00 7.73 9.60
CA TYR A 16 0.02 6.98 10.34
C TYR A 16 1.42 7.25 9.81
N CYS A 17 2.40 7.16 10.70
CA CYS A 17 3.81 7.25 10.41
C CYS A 17 4.26 6.01 9.63
N LEU A 18 5.02 6.21 8.56
CA LEU A 18 5.51 5.14 7.69
C LEU A 18 6.63 4.31 8.33
N GLU A 19 7.28 4.82 9.38
CA GLU A 19 8.37 4.13 10.07
C GLU A 19 7.89 3.30 11.26
N CYS A 20 6.97 3.83 12.07
CA CYS A 20 6.54 3.20 13.33
C CYS A 20 5.04 2.91 13.43
N GLY A 21 4.23 3.30 12.44
CA GLY A 21 2.77 3.15 12.48
C GLY A 21 2.04 4.06 13.48
N GLY A 22 2.76 4.92 14.22
CA GLY A 22 2.18 5.85 15.19
C GLY A 22 1.34 6.96 14.54
N ASN A 23 0.48 7.61 15.33
CA ASN A 23 -0.40 8.67 14.83
C ASN A 23 0.39 9.95 14.49
N LEU A 24 0.13 10.51 13.31
CA LEU A 24 0.67 11.80 12.87
C LEU A 24 -0.28 12.94 13.24
N THR A 25 0.31 14.06 13.66
CA THR A 25 -0.40 15.33 13.84
C THR A 25 0.13 16.39 12.91
N TYR A 26 -0.77 17.11 12.26
CA TYR A 26 -0.41 18.22 11.38
C TYR A 26 -0.13 19.49 12.18
N ASP A 27 1.05 20.07 11.96
CA ASP A 27 1.43 21.38 12.44
C ASP A 27 1.24 22.40 11.31
N SER A 28 0.30 23.32 11.49
CA SER A 28 -0.02 24.36 10.51
C SER A 28 1.03 25.46 10.40
N ALA A 29 1.84 25.69 11.43
CA ALA A 29 2.86 26.73 11.44
C ALA A 29 3.99 26.39 10.46
N ILE A 30 4.42 25.13 10.44
CA ILE A 30 5.48 24.63 9.56
C ILE A 30 4.96 23.81 8.38
N LYS A 31 3.64 23.55 8.31
CA LYS A 31 2.98 22.72 7.28
C LYS A 31 3.56 21.30 7.17
N GLN A 32 3.90 20.71 8.32
CA GLN A 32 4.47 19.37 8.41
C GLN A 32 3.63 18.48 9.33
N TYR A 33 3.82 17.18 9.19
CA TYR A 33 3.21 16.15 10.05
C TYR A 33 4.26 15.62 11.02
N ALA A 34 4.01 15.72 12.31
CA ALA A 34 4.87 15.17 13.36
C ALA A 34 4.29 13.87 13.93
N CYS A 35 5.13 12.86 14.12
CA CYS A 35 4.73 11.61 14.76
C CYS A 35 4.85 11.70 16.28
N LYS A 36 3.77 11.36 16.98
CA LYS A 36 3.74 11.34 18.46
C LYS A 36 4.53 10.20 19.10
N SER A 37 4.91 9.18 18.32
CA SER A 37 5.57 7.98 18.84
C SER A 37 7.08 8.01 18.63
N CYS A 38 7.55 8.33 17.41
CA CYS A 38 8.99 8.37 17.10
C CYS A 38 9.59 9.78 16.99
N GLY A 39 8.76 10.83 16.99
CA GLY A 39 9.21 12.22 16.88
C GLY A 39 9.63 12.67 15.47
N LEU A 40 9.53 11.80 14.46
CA LEU A 40 9.85 12.17 13.07
C LEU A 40 8.82 13.15 12.50
N THR A 41 9.30 14.03 11.64
CA THR A 41 8.47 14.96 10.86
C THR A 41 8.47 14.58 9.39
N PHE A 42 7.33 14.79 8.73
CA PHE A 42 7.11 14.47 7.32
C PHE A 42 6.41 15.62 6.64
N THR A 43 6.74 15.88 5.38
CA THR A 43 5.90 16.74 4.53
C THR A 43 4.72 15.95 3.98
N SER A 44 3.71 16.66 3.48
CA SER A 44 2.59 16.02 2.76
C SER A 44 3.09 15.18 1.57
N GLN A 45 4.11 15.67 0.86
CA GLN A 45 4.70 14.99 -0.30
C GLN A 45 5.42 13.71 0.10
N ASP A 46 6.18 13.72 1.21
CA ASP A 46 6.87 12.52 1.70
C ASP A 46 5.89 11.39 2.02
N LEU A 47 4.78 11.74 2.70
CA LEU A 47 3.74 10.77 3.03
C LEU A 47 3.06 10.22 1.77
N LEU A 48 2.76 11.07 0.79
CA LEU A 48 2.18 10.63 -0.49
C LEU A 48 3.13 9.69 -1.23
N GLN A 49 4.39 10.09 -1.42
CA GLN A 49 5.38 9.30 -2.13
C GLN A 49 5.66 7.96 -1.42
N GLY A 50 5.80 7.98 -0.10
CA GLY A 50 6.02 6.76 0.68
C GLY A 50 4.85 5.78 0.57
N ARG A 51 3.61 6.28 0.58
CA ARG A 51 2.40 5.46 0.41
C ARG A 51 2.28 4.88 -1.00
N GLU A 52 2.57 5.68 -2.01
CA GLU A 52 2.56 5.22 -3.40
C GLU A 52 3.55 4.06 -3.59
N ARG A 53 4.78 4.18 -3.05
CA ARG A 53 5.78 3.11 -3.10
C ARG A 53 5.30 1.82 -2.42
N MET A 54 4.66 1.93 -1.26
CA MET A 54 4.11 0.76 -0.55
C MET A 54 3.01 0.07 -1.36
N LEU A 55 2.09 0.85 -1.95
CA LEU A 55 1.02 0.30 -2.81
C LEU A 55 1.58 -0.40 -4.05
N GLN A 56 2.52 0.24 -4.76
CA GLN A 56 3.16 -0.34 -5.94
C GLN A 56 3.88 -1.66 -5.59
N GLY A 57 4.55 -1.71 -4.43
CA GLY A 57 5.17 -2.93 -3.92
C GLY A 57 4.16 -4.05 -3.70
N GLN A 58 3.01 -3.77 -3.06
CA GLN A 58 1.95 -4.75 -2.84
C GLN A 58 1.34 -5.26 -4.15
N GLU A 59 1.04 -4.36 -5.09
CA GLU A 59 0.49 -4.75 -6.40
C GLU A 59 1.44 -5.66 -7.16
N SER A 60 2.75 -5.40 -7.11
CA SER A 60 3.75 -6.25 -7.74
C SER A 60 3.81 -7.66 -7.14
N ALA A 61 3.70 -7.77 -5.81
CA ALA A 61 3.73 -9.06 -5.11
C ALA A 61 2.46 -9.89 -5.37
N ASP A 62 1.30 -9.24 -5.42
CA ASP A 62 0.04 -9.89 -5.75
C ASP A 62 0.02 -10.42 -7.19
N GLU A 63 0.53 -9.67 -8.15
CA GLU A 63 0.65 -10.11 -9.54
C GLU A 63 1.60 -11.30 -9.69
N GLU A 64 2.74 -11.28 -9.00
CA GLU A 64 3.69 -12.40 -8.98
C GLU A 64 3.06 -13.66 -8.38
N LYS A 65 2.30 -13.53 -7.29
CA LYS A 65 1.56 -14.65 -6.68
C LYS A 65 0.52 -15.23 -7.64
N LYS A 66 -0.23 -14.37 -8.35
CA LYS A 66 -1.20 -14.81 -9.37
C LYS A 66 -0.51 -15.54 -10.52
N ARG A 67 0.64 -15.06 -10.99
CA ARG A 67 1.43 -15.70 -12.06
C ARG A 67 1.84 -17.11 -11.67
N ARG A 68 2.45 -17.27 -10.49
CA ARG A 68 2.85 -18.60 -9.96
C ARG A 68 1.67 -19.55 -9.81
N HIS A 69 0.54 -19.05 -9.32
CA HIS A 69 -0.67 -19.85 -9.18
C HIS A 69 -1.21 -20.34 -10.54
N LYS A 70 -1.25 -19.46 -11.55
CA LYS A 70 -1.65 -19.83 -12.92
C LYS A 70 -0.72 -20.88 -13.53
N GLU A 71 0.58 -20.74 -13.34
CA GLU A 71 1.58 -21.70 -13.83
C GLU A 71 1.42 -23.07 -13.16
N TYR A 72 1.26 -23.09 -11.84
CA TYR A 72 1.00 -24.32 -11.08
C TYR A 72 -0.26 -25.02 -11.56
N LEU A 73 -1.38 -24.28 -11.71
CA LEU A 73 -2.63 -24.83 -12.22
C LEU A 73 -2.47 -25.38 -13.64
N LYS A 74 -1.75 -24.67 -14.51
CA LYS A 74 -1.49 -25.12 -15.89
C LYS A 74 -0.71 -26.42 -15.92
N TRP A 75 0.35 -26.53 -15.10
CA TRP A 75 1.14 -27.76 -14.98
C TRP A 75 0.27 -28.92 -14.48
N TRP A 76 -0.45 -28.72 -13.39
CA TRP A 76 -1.27 -29.76 -12.77
C TRP A 76 -2.42 -30.25 -13.68
N LEU A 77 -3.05 -29.35 -14.44
CA LEU A 77 -4.08 -29.72 -15.41
C LEU A 77 -3.51 -30.42 -16.66
N SER A 78 -2.23 -30.22 -16.97
CA SER A 78 -1.57 -30.93 -18.07
C SER A 78 -1.34 -32.40 -17.70
N ASP A 79 -1.04 -32.70 -16.43
CA ASP A 79 -0.89 -34.05 -15.90
C ASP A 79 -2.23 -34.83 -15.85
N LYS A 80 -3.32 -34.13 -15.50
CA LYS A 80 -4.70 -34.67 -15.42
C LYS A 80 -5.35 -35.00 -16.77
N LYS A 81 -4.78 -34.54 -17.89
CA LYS A 81 -5.34 -34.74 -19.24
C LYS A 81 -4.73 -35.95 -19.98
N SER A 82 -3.88 -36.72 -19.31
CA SER A 82 -3.37 -38.01 -19.77
C SER A 82 -4.03 -39.18 -19.04
#